data_AF-A0A940C1A2-F1
#
_entry.id   AF-A0A940C1A2-F1
#
_cell.length_a   1.000
_cell.length_b   1.000
_cell.length_c   1.000
_cell.angle_alpha   90.00
_cell.angle_beta   90.00
_cell.angle_gamma   90.00
#
_symmetry.space_group_name_H-M   'P 1'
#
loop_
_entity.id
_entity.type
_entity.pdbx_description
1 polymer ?
#
loop_
_entity_poly.entity_id
_entity_poly.type
_entity_poly.pdbx_seq_one_letter_code
_entity_poly.pdbx_strand_id
1 'polypeptide(L)'
;MKKILCISLALCMAIGVFALQVSAMKPTPSFSDAGYDTWFYEVVEYSHSMGLIDGKADGLFMPDDYLTYAEAVKLAACMNQLYNEDKVTLKPSGDPWYDTYVEYCNDNGIIKKGYSWDKNATRAGYIEIFANSLPDEAFKEINYIEDGSVPDVKSSAEYYDAVYKLYRAGILTGVDKEHNCSPEANIKRCEVAAIITRMMDVSYRQEFTMGEYKDIEKVKDKYEEKGDHDDADNNTTVSYTQSEKPLTVTTAFSNTVQVPPGNEEVTIKVKASGGKEPYTYEWYACRKAGKSTETLDFETQEAVDVGFHSVDYGDDGSFTFNVDGGNAVKAYPEICCRVTDDEGAEVLVTFELEYMGGGSLNDLAKNDFLMYVEDIFWIEDRGLVATGRVENGKVYKGDKIKLLRADGSEKKVTVEGIEMFKKMMDEADVGDNVGLLISGLGDTNEEAKANIERGNALVSDNAGLTGVQSMVVNLRVYSKEEGGRSTGFSGDGTYMPQLYIGTCDYTASVEYEEYDEEGDAWIETELQPSETYESVWLTLTNDSVFAYPGKIGYLREGGRTIAEFEIIEVFAGVG
;
A
#
# COMPACT_ATOMS: atom_id res chain seq x y z
N MET A 1 -44.91 -17.22 65.91
CA MET A 1 -44.34 -18.21 64.97
C MET A 1 -43.44 -17.42 64.02
N LYS A 2 -42.10 -17.44 64.23
CA LYS A 2 -41.07 -18.09 63.37
C LYS A 2 -41.23 -17.71 61.88
N LYS A 3 -40.26 -17.28 61.06
CA LYS A 3 -38.78 -17.15 61.07
C LYS A 3 -38.42 -16.52 59.67
N ILE A 4 -37.43 -15.60 59.54
CA ILE A 4 -36.09 -15.77 58.90
C ILE A 4 -36.16 -16.09 57.37
N LEU A 5 -35.76 -15.20 56.45
CA LEU A 5 -34.41 -14.84 55.94
C LEU A 5 -33.83 -15.81 54.86
N CYS A 6 -33.50 -15.24 53.69
CA CYS A 6 -32.38 -15.51 52.76
C CYS A 6 -32.20 -16.84 52.00
N ILE A 7 -31.34 -16.71 50.97
CA ILE A 7 -30.52 -17.69 50.22
C ILE A 7 -31.18 -18.20 48.92
N SER A 8 -30.52 -18.37 47.77
CA SER A 8 -29.40 -17.75 47.02
C SER A 8 -29.15 -18.66 45.81
N LEU A 9 -28.69 -18.09 44.69
CA LEU A 9 -27.84 -18.67 43.64
C LEU A 9 -28.34 -19.83 42.73
N ALA A 10 -28.30 -19.49 41.43
CA ALA A 10 -27.70 -20.20 40.28
C ALA A 10 -28.35 -21.49 39.73
N LEU A 11 -28.73 -21.48 38.44
CA LEU A 11 -27.99 -22.14 37.35
C LEU A 11 -28.62 -21.89 35.95
N CYS A 12 -27.80 -21.35 35.05
CA CYS A 12 -27.67 -21.51 33.59
C CYS A 12 -28.80 -21.92 32.62
N MET A 13 -28.71 -21.30 31.42
CA MET A 13 -29.10 -21.73 30.07
C MET A 13 -30.58 -21.63 29.65
N ALA A 14 -30.94 -20.63 28.84
CA ALA A 14 -30.91 -20.72 27.37
C ALA A 14 -31.79 -19.65 26.68
N ILE A 15 -31.13 -18.80 25.88
CA ILE A 15 -31.51 -18.35 24.53
C ILE A 15 -32.81 -17.53 24.37
N GLY A 16 -32.61 -16.26 23.99
CA GLY A 16 -33.59 -15.38 23.37
C GLY A 16 -32.94 -14.08 22.91
N VAL A 17 -31.93 -14.20 22.04
CA VAL A 17 -31.20 -13.11 21.40
C VAL A 17 -32.16 -12.25 20.57
N PHE A 18 -32.20 -10.95 20.84
CA PHE A 18 -32.48 -9.93 19.83
C PHE A 18 -31.50 -8.77 20.06
N ALA A 19 -30.24 -9.03 19.71
CA ALA A 19 -29.26 -7.97 19.54
C ALA A 19 -29.61 -7.21 18.26
N LEU A 20 -30.10 -5.98 18.41
CA LEU A 20 -30.10 -5.02 17.30
C LEU A 20 -28.63 -4.69 17.02
N GLN A 21 -28.07 -5.32 16.00
CA GLN A 21 -26.78 -4.95 15.44
C GLN A 21 -26.88 -3.53 14.89
N VAL A 22 -26.17 -2.58 15.51
CA VAL A 22 -25.86 -1.31 14.84
C VAL A 22 -24.64 -1.62 13.96
N SER A 23 -24.91 -2.02 12.72
CA SER A 23 -23.91 -2.06 11.66
C SER A 23 -23.41 -0.63 11.44
N ALA A 24 -22.09 -0.42 11.48
CA ALA A 24 -21.49 0.83 11.05
C ALA A 24 -21.98 1.14 9.64
N MET A 25 -22.77 2.21 9.49
CA MET A 25 -23.38 2.56 8.22
C MET A 25 -22.26 3.01 7.29
N LYS A 26 -21.92 2.19 6.29
CA LYS A 26 -20.91 2.54 5.29
C LYS A 26 -21.27 3.92 4.66
N PRO A 27 -20.29 4.80 4.41
CA PRO A 27 -20.54 6.15 3.92
C PRO A 27 -21.23 6.09 2.56
N THR A 28 -22.44 6.65 2.46
CA THR A 28 -23.30 6.49 1.28
C THR A 28 -22.52 6.75 -0.02
N PRO A 29 -22.52 5.81 -0.98
CA PRO A 29 -21.84 5.98 -2.26
C PRO A 29 -22.23 7.31 -2.92
N SER A 30 -21.26 7.96 -3.57
CA SER A 30 -21.48 9.20 -4.31
C SER A 30 -22.52 9.01 -5.42
N PHE A 31 -22.61 7.78 -5.95
CA PHE A 31 -23.58 7.40 -6.97
C PHE A 31 -24.32 6.12 -6.59
N SER A 32 -25.64 6.14 -6.75
CA SER A 32 -26.51 5.02 -6.35
C SER A 32 -26.36 3.76 -7.22
N ASP A 33 -25.83 3.91 -8.43
CA ASP A 33 -25.54 2.85 -9.40
C ASP A 33 -24.05 2.45 -9.45
N ALA A 34 -23.23 2.98 -8.52
CA ALA A 34 -21.87 2.53 -8.24
C ALA A 34 -21.76 2.19 -6.75
N GLY A 35 -22.38 1.08 -6.36
CA GLY A 35 -22.38 0.59 -4.98
C GLY A 35 -21.17 -0.28 -4.65
N TYR A 36 -20.95 -0.56 -3.36
CA TYR A 36 -19.78 -1.30 -2.84
C TYR A 36 -19.58 -2.71 -3.41
N ASP A 37 -20.61 -3.31 -4.00
CA ASP A 37 -20.59 -4.64 -4.60
C ASP A 37 -20.12 -4.64 -6.06
N THR A 38 -19.82 -3.47 -6.61
CA THR A 38 -19.32 -3.30 -7.97
C THR A 38 -17.80 -3.24 -7.99
N TRP A 39 -17.17 -3.87 -9.00
CA TRP A 39 -15.72 -3.87 -9.14
C TRP A 39 -15.12 -2.48 -9.37
N PHE A 40 -15.93 -1.53 -9.85
CA PHE A 40 -15.53 -0.16 -10.16
C PHE A 40 -15.86 0.84 -9.05
N TYR A 41 -16.40 0.40 -7.90
CA TYR A 41 -16.78 1.29 -6.79
C TYR A 41 -15.62 2.20 -6.36
N GLU A 42 -14.49 1.59 -6.03
CA GLU A 42 -13.32 2.28 -5.48
C GLU A 42 -12.75 3.30 -6.46
N VAL A 43 -12.54 2.90 -7.72
CA VAL A 43 -11.99 3.78 -8.76
C VAL A 43 -12.95 4.91 -9.14
N VAL A 44 -14.26 4.71 -9.03
CA VAL A 44 -15.27 5.76 -9.24
C VAL A 44 -15.26 6.77 -8.09
N GLU A 45 -15.24 6.32 -6.85
CA GLU A 45 -15.17 7.21 -5.67
C GLU A 45 -13.85 8.00 -5.65
N TYR A 46 -12.72 7.34 -5.92
CA TYR A 46 -11.41 7.97 -6.03
C TYR A 46 -11.41 9.07 -7.10
N SER A 47 -11.82 8.73 -8.34
CA SER A 47 -11.86 9.68 -9.46
C SER A 47 -12.83 10.84 -9.25
N HIS A 48 -13.94 10.60 -8.54
CA HIS A 48 -14.89 11.65 -8.15
C HIS A 48 -14.29 12.56 -7.08
N SER A 49 -13.58 12.00 -6.09
CA SER A 49 -12.92 12.78 -5.04
C SER A 49 -11.82 13.73 -5.57
N MET A 50 -11.16 13.34 -6.68
CA MET A 50 -10.21 14.18 -7.41
C MET A 50 -10.87 15.24 -8.31
N GLY A 51 -12.21 15.24 -8.42
CA GLY A 51 -12.96 16.12 -9.31
C GLY A 51 -12.80 15.83 -10.80
N LEU A 52 -12.35 14.62 -11.16
CA LEU A 52 -12.15 14.20 -12.56
C LEU A 52 -13.44 13.69 -13.19
N ILE A 53 -14.18 12.88 -12.46
CA ILE A 53 -15.46 12.28 -12.89
C ILE A 53 -16.62 12.95 -12.17
N ASP A 54 -17.70 13.17 -12.91
CA ASP A 54 -19.01 13.57 -12.40
C ASP A 54 -20.10 12.59 -12.91
N GLY A 55 -21.25 12.58 -12.24
CA GLY A 55 -22.43 11.83 -12.68
C GLY A 55 -23.07 12.40 -13.95
N LYS A 56 -23.78 11.56 -14.70
CA LYS A 56 -24.57 11.99 -15.88
C LYS A 56 -25.96 12.51 -15.51
N ALA A 57 -26.46 12.15 -14.33
CA ALA A 57 -27.70 12.63 -13.77
C ALA A 57 -27.59 12.68 -12.24
N ASP A 58 -28.56 13.33 -11.59
CA ASP A 58 -28.57 13.50 -10.15
C ASP A 58 -28.41 12.16 -9.41
N GLY A 59 -27.22 11.95 -8.82
CA GLY A 59 -26.87 10.74 -8.07
C GLY A 59 -26.62 9.47 -8.91
N LEU A 60 -26.42 9.60 -10.23
CA LEU A 60 -26.16 8.48 -11.15
C LEU A 60 -24.88 8.65 -11.96
N PHE A 61 -23.98 7.67 -11.87
CA PHE A 61 -22.72 7.60 -12.61
C PHE A 61 -22.90 7.05 -14.04
N MET A 62 -23.87 6.15 -14.24
CA MET A 62 -24.12 5.38 -15.46
C MET A 62 -22.89 4.55 -15.89
N PRO A 63 -22.49 3.51 -15.14
CA PRO A 63 -21.24 2.78 -15.37
C PRO A 63 -21.19 2.04 -16.71
N ASP A 64 -22.32 1.51 -17.18
CA ASP A 64 -22.42 0.73 -18.42
C ASP A 64 -22.61 1.58 -19.68
N ASP A 65 -22.82 2.89 -19.53
CA ASP A 65 -22.90 3.80 -20.66
C ASP A 65 -21.54 3.90 -21.35
N TYR A 66 -21.56 4.02 -22.67
CA TYR A 66 -20.34 4.29 -23.43
C TYR A 66 -19.87 5.73 -23.22
N LEU A 67 -18.55 5.89 -23.13
CA LEU A 67 -17.88 7.19 -23.13
C LEU A 67 -17.99 7.83 -24.52
N THR A 68 -18.30 9.12 -24.60
CA THR A 68 -18.23 9.91 -25.84
C THR A 68 -16.87 10.59 -26.00
N TYR A 69 -16.51 11.01 -27.23
CA TYR A 69 -15.27 11.77 -27.45
C TYR A 69 -15.27 13.12 -26.72
N ALA A 70 -16.44 13.75 -26.53
CA ALA A 70 -16.63 14.96 -25.72
C ALA A 70 -16.26 14.74 -24.25
N GLU A 71 -16.68 13.60 -23.67
CA GLU A 71 -16.31 13.23 -22.31
C GLU A 71 -14.82 12.87 -22.21
N ALA A 72 -14.28 12.16 -23.21
CA ALA A 72 -12.85 11.83 -23.26
C ALA A 72 -11.97 13.09 -23.27
N VAL A 73 -12.29 14.10 -24.10
CA VAL A 73 -11.51 15.34 -24.14
C VAL A 73 -11.65 16.15 -22.85
N LYS A 74 -12.84 16.17 -22.21
CA LYS A 74 -13.01 16.78 -20.89
C LYS A 74 -12.08 16.12 -19.86
N LEU A 75 -12.06 14.79 -19.81
CA LEU A 75 -11.20 14.06 -18.87
C LEU A 75 -9.72 14.34 -19.11
N ALA A 76 -9.28 14.34 -20.38
CA ALA A 76 -7.90 14.64 -20.73
C ALA A 76 -7.48 16.07 -20.33
N ALA A 77 -8.34 17.06 -20.56
CA ALA A 77 -8.10 18.44 -20.15
C ALA A 77 -8.02 18.56 -18.62
N CYS A 78 -8.94 17.92 -17.90
CA CYS A 78 -8.97 17.93 -16.44
C CYS A 78 -7.75 17.22 -15.82
N MET A 79 -7.36 16.04 -16.32
CA MET A 79 -6.14 15.35 -15.87
C MET A 79 -4.90 16.20 -16.08
N ASN A 80 -4.78 16.83 -17.26
CA ASN A 80 -3.66 17.70 -17.57
C ASN A 80 -3.60 18.93 -16.65
N GLN A 81 -4.73 19.61 -16.42
CA GLN A 81 -4.78 20.76 -15.52
C GLN A 81 -4.51 20.36 -14.06
N LEU A 82 -5.08 19.23 -13.63
CA LEU A 82 -4.85 18.71 -12.28
C LEU A 82 -3.37 18.37 -12.05
N TYR A 83 -2.72 17.72 -13.03
CA TYR A 83 -1.31 17.38 -12.94
C TYR A 83 -0.39 18.62 -12.91
N ASN A 84 -0.70 19.65 -13.70
CA ASN A 84 0.16 20.83 -13.82
C ASN A 84 -0.14 21.94 -12.78
N GLU A 85 -1.36 22.00 -12.24
CA GLU A 85 -1.83 23.09 -11.37
C GLU A 85 -2.39 22.64 -10.01
N ASP A 86 -2.38 21.32 -9.73
CA ASP A 86 -2.95 20.68 -8.52
C ASP A 86 -4.46 20.98 -8.29
N LYS A 87 -5.17 21.43 -9.34
CA LYS A 87 -6.61 21.70 -9.28
C LYS A 87 -7.23 21.70 -10.68
N VAL A 88 -8.54 21.44 -10.74
CA VAL A 88 -9.35 21.62 -11.94
C VAL A 88 -10.24 22.85 -11.79
N THR A 89 -10.12 23.80 -12.72
CA THR A 89 -10.95 25.01 -12.78
C THR A 89 -11.72 25.17 -14.09
N LEU A 90 -11.43 24.33 -15.08
CA LEU A 90 -12.14 24.29 -16.37
C LEU A 90 -13.63 24.00 -16.16
N LYS A 91 -14.46 24.83 -16.80
CA LYS A 91 -15.93 24.69 -16.80
C LYS A 91 -16.46 24.94 -18.20
N PRO A 92 -17.61 24.36 -18.58
CA PRO A 92 -18.26 24.66 -19.86
C PRO A 92 -18.52 26.17 -20.00
N SER A 93 -18.05 26.76 -21.10
CA SER A 93 -18.20 28.21 -21.38
C SER A 93 -19.21 28.55 -22.49
N GLY A 94 -19.87 27.56 -23.10
CA GLY A 94 -20.81 27.78 -24.21
C GLY A 94 -21.50 26.52 -24.75
N ASP A 95 -21.99 26.61 -25.97
CA ASP A 95 -22.58 25.52 -26.75
C ASP A 95 -21.72 25.30 -28.02
N PRO A 96 -21.14 24.11 -28.24
CA PRO A 96 -21.29 22.89 -27.43
C PRO A 96 -20.57 22.95 -26.07
N TRP A 97 -21.10 22.24 -25.07
CA TRP A 97 -20.60 22.27 -23.68
C TRP A 97 -19.12 21.88 -23.55
N TYR A 98 -18.60 21.11 -24.49
CA TYR A 98 -17.24 20.58 -24.47
C TYR A 98 -16.19 21.52 -25.07
N ASP A 99 -16.59 22.65 -25.67
CA ASP A 99 -15.72 23.51 -26.47
C ASP A 99 -14.50 24.02 -25.68
N THR A 100 -14.72 24.42 -24.43
CA THR A 100 -13.64 24.86 -23.52
C THR A 100 -12.54 23.81 -23.33
N TYR A 101 -12.92 22.52 -23.28
CA TYR A 101 -11.95 21.44 -23.08
C TYR A 101 -11.22 21.12 -24.39
N VAL A 102 -11.91 21.22 -25.53
CA VAL A 102 -11.29 21.07 -26.85
C VAL A 102 -10.26 22.17 -27.09
N GLU A 103 -10.60 23.43 -26.79
CA GLU A 103 -9.66 24.56 -26.86
C GLU A 103 -8.43 24.32 -25.97
N TYR A 104 -8.65 23.99 -24.69
CA TYR A 104 -7.56 23.70 -23.75
C TYR A 104 -6.64 22.59 -24.26
N CYS A 105 -7.20 21.49 -24.75
CA CYS A 105 -6.42 20.37 -25.26
C CYS A 105 -5.68 20.68 -26.55
N ASN A 106 -6.20 21.55 -27.43
CA ASN A 106 -5.48 22.00 -28.61
C ASN A 106 -4.30 22.90 -28.23
N ASP A 107 -4.51 23.84 -27.31
CA ASP A 107 -3.47 24.76 -26.83
C ASP A 107 -2.31 24.02 -26.15
N ASN A 108 -2.60 22.89 -25.50
CA ASN A 108 -1.61 22.02 -24.87
C ASN A 108 -1.12 20.87 -25.76
N GLY A 109 -1.52 20.81 -27.04
CA GLY A 109 -1.05 19.79 -27.99
C GLY A 109 -1.51 18.36 -27.71
N ILE A 110 -2.55 18.17 -26.89
CA ILE A 110 -3.09 16.86 -26.49
C ILE A 110 -3.84 16.20 -27.65
N ILE A 111 -4.60 16.99 -28.42
CA ILE A 111 -5.40 16.50 -29.54
C ILE A 111 -4.65 16.73 -30.85
N LYS A 112 -4.42 15.65 -31.61
CA LYS A 112 -3.66 15.69 -32.88
C LYS A 112 -4.55 15.66 -34.13
N LYS A 113 -5.83 15.36 -33.99
CA LYS A 113 -6.82 15.27 -35.09
C LYS A 113 -8.23 15.59 -34.61
N GLY A 114 -9.14 15.86 -35.54
CA GLY A 114 -10.56 16.10 -35.23
C GLY A 114 -11.31 14.81 -34.89
N TYR A 115 -12.20 14.88 -33.91
CA TYR A 115 -13.11 13.79 -33.53
C TYR A 115 -14.58 14.20 -33.73
N SER A 116 -15.45 13.22 -33.88
CA SER A 116 -16.90 13.44 -33.80
C SER A 116 -17.30 13.42 -32.33
N TRP A 117 -17.27 14.58 -31.67
CA TRP A 117 -17.33 14.73 -30.21
C TRP A 117 -18.51 14.00 -29.55
N ASP A 118 -19.71 14.07 -30.13
CA ASP A 118 -20.92 13.44 -29.57
C ASP A 118 -21.03 11.93 -29.89
N LYS A 119 -20.09 11.36 -30.64
CA LYS A 119 -20.05 9.92 -30.92
C LYS A 119 -19.37 9.19 -29.76
N ASN A 120 -19.83 7.97 -29.48
CA ASN A 120 -19.14 7.05 -28.59
C ASN A 120 -17.67 6.88 -29.04
N ALA A 121 -16.77 7.02 -28.08
CA ALA A 121 -15.34 6.88 -28.28
C ALA A 121 -14.98 5.41 -28.45
N THR A 122 -14.24 5.11 -29.51
CA THR A 122 -13.58 3.81 -29.65
C THR A 122 -12.39 3.71 -28.72
N ARG A 123 -11.94 2.49 -28.42
CA ARG A 123 -10.77 2.25 -27.58
C ARG A 123 -9.52 2.93 -28.15
N ALA A 124 -9.24 2.72 -29.43
CA ALA A 124 -8.14 3.43 -30.11
C ALA A 124 -8.27 4.96 -29.99
N GLY A 125 -9.49 5.48 -30.16
CA GLY A 125 -9.71 6.92 -30.20
C GLY A 125 -9.47 7.62 -28.86
N TYR A 126 -9.93 7.07 -27.74
CA TYR A 126 -9.65 7.69 -26.43
C TYR A 126 -8.18 7.46 -26.01
N ILE A 127 -7.59 6.31 -26.36
CA ILE A 127 -6.18 5.99 -26.07
C ILE A 127 -5.26 7.03 -26.70
N GLU A 128 -5.52 7.43 -27.95
CA GLU A 128 -4.75 8.50 -28.60
C GLU A 128 -4.85 9.83 -27.86
N ILE A 129 -6.02 10.18 -27.30
CA ILE A 129 -6.20 11.43 -26.54
C ILE A 129 -5.45 11.32 -25.20
N PHE A 130 -5.61 10.21 -24.48
CA PHE A 130 -5.06 10.02 -23.13
C PHE A 130 -3.54 9.84 -23.13
N ALA A 131 -2.98 9.17 -24.12
CA ALA A 131 -1.52 9.01 -24.25
C ALA A 131 -0.77 10.35 -24.41
N ASN A 132 -1.48 11.42 -24.77
CA ASN A 132 -0.94 12.78 -24.91
C ASN A 132 -1.43 13.73 -23.81
N SER A 133 -2.22 13.28 -22.83
CA SER A 133 -2.81 14.20 -21.83
C SER A 133 -1.86 14.55 -20.69
N LEU A 134 -0.79 13.81 -20.50
CA LEU A 134 0.22 14.02 -19.47
C LEU A 134 1.63 14.03 -20.11
N PRO A 135 2.65 14.59 -19.45
CA PRO A 135 4.02 14.53 -19.95
C PRO A 135 4.59 13.10 -19.92
N ASP A 136 5.65 12.82 -20.69
CA ASP A 136 6.18 11.46 -20.85
C ASP A 136 6.67 10.84 -19.53
N GLU A 137 7.19 11.66 -18.61
CA GLU A 137 7.63 11.24 -17.27
C GLU A 137 6.48 10.66 -16.44
N ALA A 138 5.25 11.09 -16.68
CA ALA A 138 4.07 10.53 -16.02
C ALA A 138 3.77 9.10 -16.49
N PHE A 139 4.32 8.66 -17.63
CA PHE A 139 4.12 7.34 -18.22
C PHE A 139 5.32 6.42 -18.03
N LYS A 140 6.00 6.50 -16.87
CA LYS A 140 7.07 5.56 -16.52
C LYS A 140 6.64 4.11 -16.77
N GLU A 141 7.44 3.40 -17.55
CA GLU A 141 7.18 2.01 -17.90
C GLU A 141 7.45 1.11 -16.68
N ILE A 142 6.50 0.22 -16.39
CA ILE A 142 6.60 -0.82 -15.37
C ILE A 142 6.51 -2.22 -15.98
N ASN A 143 6.06 -2.32 -17.23
CA ASN A 143 5.84 -3.57 -17.96
C ASN A 143 6.76 -3.71 -19.16
N TYR A 144 7.26 -4.93 -19.37
CA TYR A 144 7.89 -5.31 -20.63
C TYR A 144 6.83 -5.79 -21.63
N ILE A 145 6.59 -4.99 -22.68
CA ILE A 145 5.64 -5.31 -23.74
C ILE A 145 6.38 -5.25 -25.09
N GLU A 146 6.74 -6.40 -25.63
CA GLU A 146 7.47 -6.55 -26.90
C GLU A 146 6.65 -5.98 -28.06
N ASP A 147 7.30 -5.25 -28.97
CA ASP A 147 6.63 -4.72 -30.16
C ASP A 147 5.92 -5.82 -30.96
N GLY A 148 4.65 -5.57 -31.32
CA GLY A 148 3.80 -6.55 -32.01
C GLY A 148 3.19 -7.65 -31.13
N SER A 149 3.49 -7.71 -29.82
CA SER A 149 2.92 -8.72 -28.91
C SER A 149 1.42 -8.55 -28.61
N VAL A 150 0.84 -7.36 -28.77
CA VAL A 150 -0.60 -7.12 -28.54
C VAL A 150 -1.38 -7.66 -29.76
N PRO A 151 -2.18 -8.74 -29.63
CA PRO A 151 -2.56 -9.57 -30.79
C PRO A 151 -3.37 -8.86 -31.88
N ASP A 152 -4.20 -7.88 -31.51
CA ASP A 152 -5.12 -7.18 -32.40
C ASP A 152 -4.67 -5.75 -32.76
N VAL A 153 -3.45 -5.38 -32.41
CA VAL A 153 -2.85 -4.06 -32.69
C VAL A 153 -1.77 -4.18 -33.75
N LYS A 154 -2.05 -3.62 -34.93
CA LYS A 154 -1.11 -3.67 -36.07
C LYS A 154 -0.07 -2.57 -35.94
N SER A 155 1.20 -2.88 -36.22
CA SER A 155 2.32 -1.92 -36.26
C SER A 155 2.17 -0.75 -37.24
N SER A 156 1.21 -0.82 -38.16
CA SER A 156 0.87 0.26 -39.10
C SER A 156 -0.30 1.14 -38.64
N ALA A 157 -0.91 0.84 -37.50
CA ALA A 157 -2.04 1.62 -36.98
C ALA A 157 -1.56 2.95 -36.40
N GLU A 158 -2.32 4.04 -36.63
CA GLU A 158 -2.00 5.38 -36.10
C GLU A 158 -1.92 5.41 -34.56
N TYR A 159 -2.68 4.54 -33.90
CA TYR A 159 -2.76 4.43 -32.44
C TYR A 159 -1.74 3.43 -31.85
N TYR A 160 -0.86 2.84 -32.67
CA TYR A 160 0.09 1.81 -32.22
C TYR A 160 0.93 2.28 -31.04
N ASP A 161 1.66 3.39 -31.20
CA ASP A 161 2.55 3.91 -30.15
C ASP A 161 1.78 4.28 -28.87
N ALA A 162 0.57 4.84 -29.03
CA ALA A 162 -0.27 5.23 -27.90
C ALA A 162 -0.73 4.01 -27.08
N VAL A 163 -1.10 2.91 -27.75
CA VAL A 163 -1.44 1.66 -27.06
C VAL A 163 -0.25 1.12 -26.29
N TYR A 164 0.91 0.99 -26.94
CA TYR A 164 2.11 0.44 -26.30
C TYR A 164 2.59 1.30 -25.14
N LYS A 165 2.55 2.62 -25.26
CA LYS A 165 2.86 3.56 -24.17
C LYS A 165 2.01 3.28 -22.93
N LEU A 166 0.70 3.12 -23.08
CA LEU A 166 -0.19 2.89 -21.95
C LEU A 166 -0.15 1.44 -21.42
N TYR A 167 0.14 0.45 -22.27
CA TYR A 167 0.38 -0.94 -21.83
C TYR A 167 1.68 -1.05 -21.00
N ARG A 168 2.78 -0.45 -21.49
CA ARG A 168 4.07 -0.43 -20.79
C ARG A 168 4.01 0.33 -19.47
N ALA A 169 3.21 1.39 -19.39
CA ALA A 169 2.96 2.13 -18.16
C ALA A 169 1.98 1.40 -17.19
N GLY A 170 1.48 0.20 -17.51
CA GLY A 170 0.52 -0.54 -16.66
C GLY A 170 -0.85 0.11 -16.52
N ILE A 171 -1.19 1.06 -17.39
CA ILE A 171 -2.48 1.76 -17.40
C ILE A 171 -3.53 0.90 -18.11
N LEU A 172 -3.13 0.24 -19.20
CA LEU A 172 -3.97 -0.69 -19.95
C LEU A 172 -3.47 -2.13 -19.82
N THR A 173 -4.41 -3.05 -19.71
CA THR A 173 -4.14 -4.50 -19.59
C THR A 173 -4.84 -5.31 -20.69
N GLY A 174 -5.52 -4.66 -21.63
CA GLY A 174 -6.40 -5.33 -22.58
C GLY A 174 -7.77 -5.74 -22.00
N VAL A 175 -8.61 -6.33 -22.85
CA VAL A 175 -10.01 -6.66 -22.55
C VAL A 175 -10.24 -8.13 -22.21
N ASP A 176 -9.22 -8.97 -22.37
CA ASP A 176 -9.26 -10.41 -22.17
C ASP A 176 -7.90 -10.94 -21.70
N LYS A 177 -7.81 -12.26 -21.54
CA LYS A 177 -6.61 -12.94 -21.01
C LYS A 177 -5.43 -12.92 -21.99
N GLU A 178 -5.73 -12.75 -23.27
CA GLU A 178 -4.77 -12.57 -24.35
C GLU A 178 -4.34 -11.10 -24.50
N HIS A 179 -4.82 -10.21 -23.60
CA HIS A 179 -4.52 -8.80 -23.54
C HIS A 179 -4.88 -8.02 -24.83
N ASN A 180 -5.92 -8.45 -25.56
CA ASN A 180 -6.41 -7.73 -26.75
C ASN A 180 -6.80 -6.28 -26.42
N CYS A 181 -6.45 -5.35 -27.30
CA CYS A 181 -6.80 -3.93 -27.13
C CYS A 181 -8.26 -3.64 -27.54
N SER A 182 -8.84 -4.43 -28.45
CA SER A 182 -10.13 -4.21 -29.11
C SER A 182 -10.32 -2.78 -29.64
N PRO A 183 -9.45 -2.29 -30.54
CA PRO A 183 -9.33 -0.86 -30.87
C PRO A 183 -10.61 -0.21 -31.42
N GLU A 184 -11.45 -0.96 -32.12
CA GLU A 184 -12.71 -0.47 -32.71
C GLU A 184 -13.92 -0.56 -31.77
N ALA A 185 -13.79 -1.24 -30.63
CA ALA A 185 -14.87 -1.35 -29.66
C ALA A 185 -15.08 -0.01 -28.93
N ASN A 186 -16.31 0.27 -28.50
CA ASN A 186 -16.58 1.39 -27.60
C ASN A 186 -16.23 1.02 -26.17
N ILE A 187 -15.81 1.99 -25.37
CA ILE A 187 -15.46 1.80 -23.96
C ILE A 187 -16.55 2.30 -23.01
N LYS A 188 -16.79 1.57 -21.92
CA LYS A 188 -17.76 1.95 -20.88
C LYS A 188 -17.16 2.93 -19.88
N ARG A 189 -18.01 3.73 -19.23
CA ARG A 189 -17.60 4.70 -18.20
C ARG A 189 -16.92 4.05 -16.99
N CYS A 190 -17.34 2.87 -16.56
CA CYS A 190 -16.67 2.16 -15.46
C CYS A 190 -15.23 1.74 -15.80
N GLU A 191 -14.99 1.31 -17.05
CA GLU A 191 -13.65 0.98 -17.53
C GLU A 191 -12.75 2.22 -17.59
N VAL A 192 -13.32 3.35 -18.01
CA VAL A 192 -12.60 4.64 -18.07
C VAL A 192 -12.21 5.13 -16.68
N ALA A 193 -13.06 4.94 -15.66
CA ALA A 193 -12.74 5.28 -14.28
C ALA A 193 -11.47 4.56 -13.81
N ALA A 194 -11.35 3.25 -14.06
CA ALA A 194 -10.14 2.50 -13.74
C ALA A 194 -8.90 3.02 -14.49
N ILE A 195 -9.06 3.38 -15.77
CA ILE A 195 -7.96 3.89 -16.59
C ILE A 195 -7.47 5.25 -16.07
N ILE A 196 -8.36 6.19 -15.77
CA ILE A 196 -7.93 7.51 -15.29
C ILE A 196 -7.33 7.44 -13.88
N THR A 197 -7.82 6.54 -13.02
CA THR A 197 -7.18 6.29 -11.71
C THR A 197 -5.74 5.84 -11.91
N ARG A 198 -5.48 4.88 -12.81
CA ARG A 198 -4.11 4.42 -13.15
C ARG A 198 -3.23 5.49 -13.79
N MET A 199 -3.84 6.41 -14.53
CA MET A 199 -3.12 7.54 -15.11
C MET A 199 -2.66 8.52 -14.03
N MET A 200 -3.50 8.79 -13.03
CA MET A 200 -3.26 9.80 -12.00
C MET A 200 -2.56 9.25 -10.76
N ASP A 201 -2.62 7.95 -10.52
CA ASP A 201 -2.04 7.27 -9.37
C ASP A 201 -1.30 6.00 -9.81
N VAL A 202 0.01 6.01 -9.58
CA VAL A 202 0.90 4.92 -10.00
C VAL A 202 0.58 3.63 -9.24
N SER A 203 0.08 3.71 -7.99
CA SER A 203 -0.22 2.54 -7.15
C SER A 203 -1.34 1.65 -7.70
N TYR A 204 -2.20 2.18 -8.57
CA TYR A 204 -3.29 1.41 -9.19
C TYR A 204 -2.88 0.74 -10.51
N ARG A 205 -1.68 1.02 -11.03
CA ARG A 205 -1.19 0.44 -12.29
C ARG A 205 -1.00 -1.06 -12.15
N GLN A 206 -1.06 -1.75 -13.28
CA GLN A 206 -1.12 -3.20 -13.34
C GLN A 206 0.13 -3.75 -14.00
N GLU A 207 0.75 -4.73 -13.33
CA GLU A 207 1.95 -5.37 -13.82
C GLU A 207 1.65 -6.63 -14.64
N PHE A 208 2.29 -6.75 -15.80
CA PHE A 208 2.23 -7.92 -16.68
C PHE A 208 3.30 -7.83 -17.78
N THR A 209 3.61 -8.97 -18.40
CA THR A 209 4.63 -9.07 -19.45
C THR A 209 4.05 -9.70 -20.70
N MET A 210 4.45 -9.21 -21.88
CA MET A 210 4.05 -9.78 -23.18
C MET A 210 5.24 -9.85 -24.14
N GLY A 211 5.53 -11.04 -24.67
CA GLY A 211 6.65 -11.30 -25.58
C GLY A 211 7.59 -12.40 -25.09
N GLU A 212 8.58 -12.75 -25.90
CA GLU A 212 9.66 -13.65 -25.47
C GLU A 212 10.75 -12.82 -24.77
N TYR A 213 11.04 -13.15 -23.51
CA TYR A 213 12.09 -12.51 -22.72
C TYR A 213 13.47 -12.83 -23.32
N LYS A 214 13.98 -11.97 -24.20
CA LYS A 214 15.33 -12.09 -24.77
C LYS A 214 16.29 -11.25 -23.93
N ASP A 215 17.18 -11.93 -23.21
CA ASP A 215 18.45 -11.46 -22.64
C ASP A 215 18.60 -9.93 -22.40
N ILE A 216 18.59 -9.53 -21.13
CA ILE A 216 18.70 -8.13 -20.63
C ILE A 216 20.02 -7.42 -21.01
N GLU A 217 20.94 -8.03 -21.75
CA GLU A 217 22.23 -7.38 -22.08
C GLU A 217 22.16 -6.31 -23.18
N LYS A 218 21.01 -6.02 -23.81
CA LYS A 218 20.95 -5.06 -24.93
C LYS A 218 20.12 -3.79 -24.72
N VAL A 219 19.52 -3.59 -23.54
CA VAL A 219 18.80 -2.33 -23.23
C VAL A 219 19.73 -1.29 -22.61
N LYS A 220 20.97 -1.65 -22.24
CA LYS A 220 21.98 -0.70 -21.74
C LYS A 220 22.57 0.24 -22.82
N ASP A 221 22.50 -0.10 -24.10
CA ASP A 221 23.24 0.64 -25.14
C ASP A 221 22.45 1.73 -25.88
N LYS A 222 21.27 2.14 -25.40
CA LYS A 222 20.51 3.25 -26.04
C LYS A 222 20.69 4.62 -25.39
N TYR A 223 21.53 4.72 -24.35
CA TYR A 223 21.95 5.98 -23.76
C TYR A 223 23.45 5.99 -23.49
N GLU A 224 24.27 5.78 -24.52
CA GLU A 224 25.68 6.22 -24.53
C GLU A 224 26.22 6.22 -25.96
N GLU A 225 26.16 7.38 -26.64
CA GLU A 225 27.00 7.62 -27.81
C GLU A 225 28.35 8.18 -27.35
N LYS A 226 29.38 7.32 -27.31
CA LYS A 226 30.67 7.46 -28.03
C LYS A 226 31.83 6.76 -27.31
N GLY A 227 32.44 5.80 -28.01
CA GLY A 227 33.81 5.40 -27.78
C GLY A 227 34.17 4.13 -28.53
N ASP A 228 34.89 4.28 -29.64
CA ASP A 228 35.54 3.19 -30.38
C ASP A 228 36.32 2.21 -29.47
N HIS A 229 36.20 0.90 -29.72
CA HIS A 229 37.36 0.09 -30.12
C HIS A 229 36.99 -1.34 -30.57
N ASP A 230 37.80 -1.81 -31.51
CA ASP A 230 37.71 -3.01 -32.35
C ASP A 230 37.87 -4.39 -31.67
N ASP A 231 37.42 -5.40 -32.43
CA ASP A 231 37.93 -6.77 -32.64
C ASP A 231 37.84 -7.82 -31.50
N ALA A 232 37.06 -8.89 -31.74
CA ALA A 232 37.55 -10.12 -32.38
C ALA A 232 36.63 -11.34 -32.17
N ASP A 233 36.48 -12.13 -33.24
CA ASP A 233 35.83 -13.44 -33.34
C ASP A 233 36.25 -14.47 -32.26
N ASN A 234 35.29 -15.29 -31.81
CA ASN A 234 35.49 -16.74 -31.82
C ASN A 234 34.16 -17.54 -31.81
N ASN A 235 33.92 -18.19 -32.94
CA ASN A 235 32.82 -19.10 -33.21
C ASN A 235 33.04 -20.46 -32.51
N THR A 236 32.12 -20.87 -31.63
CA THR A 236 31.96 -22.27 -31.21
C THR A 236 30.51 -22.66 -31.41
N THR A 237 30.23 -23.44 -32.45
CA THR A 237 28.90 -23.98 -32.74
C THR A 237 28.68 -25.26 -31.92
N VAL A 238 27.81 -25.20 -30.90
CA VAL A 238 27.23 -26.38 -30.24
C VAL A 238 25.83 -26.60 -30.81
N SER A 239 25.62 -27.73 -31.47
CA SER A 239 24.31 -28.11 -32.01
C SER A 239 23.47 -28.79 -30.92
N TYR A 240 22.41 -28.14 -30.46
CA TYR A 240 21.38 -28.77 -29.63
C TYR A 240 20.28 -29.34 -30.53
N THR A 241 19.92 -30.60 -30.30
CA THR A 241 18.71 -31.17 -30.93
C THR A 241 17.54 -30.70 -30.10
N GLN A 242 16.78 -29.76 -30.64
CA GLN A 242 15.62 -29.14 -29.98
C GLN A 242 14.56 -30.23 -29.69
N SER A 243 14.25 -30.45 -28.41
CA SER A 243 13.12 -31.30 -28.00
C SER A 243 11.82 -30.69 -28.53
N GLU A 244 10.95 -31.53 -29.12
CA GLU A 244 9.70 -31.09 -29.78
C GLU A 244 8.66 -30.48 -28.82
N LYS A 245 8.90 -30.48 -27.51
CA LYS A 245 8.08 -29.82 -26.49
C LYS A 245 8.98 -29.20 -25.40
N PRO A 246 9.12 -27.87 -25.34
CA PRO A 246 9.91 -27.23 -24.29
C PRO A 246 9.34 -27.57 -22.91
N LEU A 247 10.22 -27.75 -21.92
CA LEU A 247 9.82 -27.88 -20.52
C LEU A 247 9.11 -26.59 -20.11
N THR A 248 7.91 -26.72 -19.59
CA THR A 248 7.05 -25.59 -19.21
C THR A 248 6.48 -25.82 -17.82
N VAL A 249 6.39 -24.76 -17.02
CA VAL A 249 5.68 -24.81 -15.74
C VAL A 249 4.31 -24.15 -15.92
N THR A 250 3.28 -24.82 -15.42
CA THR A 250 1.94 -24.25 -15.25
C THR A 250 1.75 -23.88 -13.78
N THR A 251 2.07 -22.65 -13.39
CA THR A 251 1.59 -22.08 -12.12
C THR A 251 0.18 -21.54 -12.30
N ALA A 252 -0.64 -21.67 -11.26
CA ALA A 252 -1.99 -21.14 -11.27
C ALA A 252 -1.96 -19.61 -11.10
N PHE A 253 -2.08 -18.87 -12.20
CA PHE A 253 -2.65 -17.52 -12.28
C PHE A 253 -1.98 -16.32 -11.59
N SER A 254 -0.99 -16.48 -10.70
CA SER A 254 -0.11 -15.39 -10.24
C SER A 254 1.20 -15.94 -9.69
N ASN A 255 2.31 -15.26 -9.99
CA ASN A 255 3.58 -15.52 -9.29
C ASN A 255 3.62 -14.84 -7.91
N THR A 256 2.62 -14.02 -7.58
CA THR A 256 2.49 -13.43 -6.25
C THR A 256 1.83 -14.42 -5.28
N VAL A 257 2.50 -14.67 -4.16
CA VAL A 257 2.05 -15.52 -3.05
C VAL A 257 1.65 -14.62 -1.90
N GLN A 258 0.36 -14.63 -1.64
CA GLN A 258 -0.25 -13.85 -0.58
C GLN A 258 0.04 -14.50 0.78
N VAL A 259 0.79 -13.80 1.62
CA VAL A 259 1.17 -14.25 2.95
C VAL A 259 0.24 -13.63 3.99
N PRO A 260 -0.62 -14.41 4.65
CA PRO A 260 -1.53 -13.92 5.68
C PRO A 260 -0.80 -13.45 6.95
N PRO A 261 -1.42 -12.58 7.77
CA PRO A 261 -0.87 -12.18 9.05
C PRO A 261 -0.89 -13.32 10.08
N GLY A 262 0.22 -13.51 10.80
CA GLY A 262 0.39 -14.55 11.83
C GLY A 262 1.06 -15.83 11.34
N ASN A 263 1.24 -16.82 12.23
CA ASN A 263 1.91 -18.09 11.93
C ASN A 263 0.98 -19.08 11.19
N GLU A 264 0.44 -18.66 10.04
CA GLU A 264 -0.37 -19.52 9.17
C GLU A 264 0.49 -20.18 8.06
N GLU A 265 0.20 -21.44 7.75
CA GLU A 265 0.93 -22.22 6.72
C GLU A 265 0.54 -21.74 5.31
N VAL A 266 1.55 -21.39 4.52
CA VAL A 266 1.43 -21.05 3.10
C VAL A 266 2.02 -22.17 2.26
N THR A 267 1.25 -22.68 1.29
CA THR A 267 1.72 -23.72 0.36
C THR A 267 1.76 -23.19 -1.07
N ILE A 268 2.93 -23.26 -1.70
CA ILE A 268 3.14 -23.02 -3.12
C ILE A 268 3.19 -24.38 -3.83
N LYS A 269 2.58 -24.47 -5.01
CA LYS A 269 2.67 -25.67 -5.87
C LYS A 269 3.13 -25.31 -7.28
N VAL A 270 4.17 -26.00 -7.73
CA VAL A 270 4.71 -25.93 -9.08
C VAL A 270 4.40 -27.23 -9.81
N LYS A 271 3.85 -27.13 -11.02
CA LYS A 271 3.57 -28.29 -11.87
C LYS A 271 4.24 -28.14 -13.22
N ALA A 272 5.19 -29.02 -13.54
CA ALA A 272 5.81 -29.07 -14.85
C ALA A 272 5.01 -29.91 -15.86
N SER A 273 5.18 -29.56 -17.13
CA SER A 273 4.68 -30.28 -18.30
C SER A 273 5.56 -30.03 -19.52
N GLY A 274 5.57 -30.94 -20.49
CA GLY A 274 6.58 -30.88 -21.59
C GLY A 274 7.93 -31.47 -21.15
N GLY A 275 8.98 -31.40 -21.96
CA GLY A 275 10.23 -32.10 -21.65
C GLY A 275 10.05 -33.61 -21.43
N LYS A 276 10.95 -34.24 -20.66
CA LYS A 276 10.93 -35.68 -20.36
C LYS A 276 10.87 -36.00 -18.87
N GLU A 277 9.81 -36.67 -18.45
CA GLU A 277 9.65 -37.18 -17.08
C GLU A 277 10.73 -38.23 -16.71
N PRO A 278 11.11 -38.34 -15.42
CA PRO A 278 10.58 -37.61 -14.26
C PRO A 278 11.13 -36.18 -14.14
N TYR A 279 10.39 -35.33 -13.42
CA TYR A 279 10.84 -33.97 -13.08
C TYR A 279 11.43 -33.94 -11.67
N THR A 280 12.45 -33.12 -11.47
CA THR A 280 13.03 -32.78 -10.16
C THR A 280 12.65 -31.34 -9.84
N TYR A 281 12.20 -31.08 -8.60
CA TYR A 281 11.84 -29.75 -8.12
C TYR A 281 12.78 -29.35 -6.98
N GLU A 282 13.44 -28.22 -7.12
CA GLU A 282 14.33 -27.64 -6.12
C GLU A 282 13.84 -26.24 -5.77
N TRP A 283 13.78 -25.90 -4.48
CA TRP A 283 13.22 -24.64 -3.99
C TRP A 283 14.28 -23.79 -3.29
N TYR A 284 14.20 -22.48 -3.47
CA TYR A 284 15.15 -21.49 -2.96
C TYR A 284 14.40 -20.27 -2.42
N ALA A 285 14.86 -19.68 -1.32
CA ALA A 285 14.44 -18.34 -0.91
C ALA A 285 15.44 -17.33 -1.47
N CYS A 286 14.94 -16.26 -2.08
CA CYS A 286 15.69 -15.28 -2.84
C CYS A 286 15.63 -13.94 -2.07
N ARG A 287 16.79 -13.40 -1.67
CA ARG A 287 16.90 -12.09 -0.99
C ARG A 287 16.74 -10.95 -1.99
N LYS A 288 16.32 -9.77 -1.52
CA LYS A 288 16.32 -8.56 -2.38
C LYS A 288 17.76 -8.07 -2.56
N ALA A 289 18.34 -8.32 -3.72
CA ALA A 289 19.53 -7.60 -4.19
C ALA A 289 19.53 -7.55 -5.72
N GLY A 290 19.93 -6.39 -6.25
CA GLY A 290 20.07 -6.18 -7.69
C GLY A 290 20.95 -7.24 -8.33
N LYS A 291 20.47 -7.84 -9.42
CA LYS A 291 21.26 -8.57 -10.43
C LYS A 291 22.07 -9.80 -9.99
N SER A 292 22.03 -10.29 -8.76
CA SER A 292 22.56 -11.62 -8.43
C SER A 292 21.66 -12.42 -7.47
N THR A 293 21.16 -13.56 -7.95
CA THR A 293 20.57 -14.59 -7.09
C THR A 293 21.71 -15.30 -6.36
N GLU A 294 22.03 -14.92 -5.14
CA GLU A 294 22.81 -15.80 -4.27
C GLU A 294 21.96 -17.00 -3.87
N THR A 295 22.37 -18.18 -4.31
CA THR A 295 21.78 -19.47 -3.94
C THR A 295 22.08 -19.74 -2.47
N LEU A 296 21.06 -19.78 -1.60
CA LEU A 296 21.20 -20.45 -0.30
C LEU A 296 21.41 -21.95 -0.55
N ASP A 297 22.64 -22.42 -0.36
CA ASP A 297 23.01 -23.82 -0.49
C ASP A 297 22.52 -24.61 0.73
N PHE A 298 21.50 -25.45 0.54
CA PHE A 298 20.89 -26.26 1.59
C PHE A 298 21.57 -27.63 1.80
N GLU A 299 22.68 -27.95 1.12
CA GLU A 299 23.40 -29.23 1.34
C GLU A 299 23.90 -29.39 2.78
N THR A 300 24.02 -28.30 3.55
CA THR A 300 24.17 -28.37 5.02
C THR A 300 22.80 -28.40 5.69
N GLN A 301 22.35 -29.58 6.12
CA GLN A 301 21.08 -29.84 6.86
C GLN A 301 20.92 -29.08 8.21
N GLU A 302 21.68 -28.03 8.46
CA GLU A 302 21.39 -27.11 9.56
C GLU A 302 20.43 -26.05 9.00
N ALA A 303 19.16 -26.14 9.40
CA ALA A 303 18.15 -25.12 9.13
C ALA A 303 18.74 -23.76 9.50
N VAL A 304 19.13 -22.98 8.49
CA VAL A 304 19.44 -21.57 8.71
C VAL A 304 18.10 -20.92 9.01
N ASP A 305 17.97 -20.45 10.24
CA ASP A 305 16.76 -19.95 10.88
C ASP A 305 16.33 -18.62 10.23
N VAL A 306 15.75 -18.69 9.03
CA VAL A 306 15.33 -17.55 8.21
C VAL A 306 13.89 -17.08 8.50
N GLY A 307 13.35 -17.43 9.67
CA GLY A 307 11.99 -17.04 10.07
C GLY A 307 10.86 -17.87 9.42
N PHE A 308 11.20 -18.90 8.65
CA PHE A 308 10.24 -19.84 8.08
C PHE A 308 10.12 -21.12 8.95
N HIS A 309 9.18 -21.14 9.89
CA HIS A 309 9.09 -22.20 10.92
C HIS A 309 8.17 -23.36 10.52
N SER A 310 8.47 -24.02 9.40
CA SER A 310 8.10 -25.41 9.06
C SER A 310 8.23 -25.55 7.55
N VAL A 311 9.21 -26.31 7.08
CA VAL A 311 9.40 -26.52 5.63
C VAL A 311 9.10 -27.98 5.30
N ASP A 312 8.09 -28.22 4.46
CA ASP A 312 7.80 -29.54 3.90
C ASP A 312 7.93 -29.52 2.36
N TYR A 313 8.62 -30.52 1.83
CA TYR A 313 8.92 -30.68 0.40
C TYR A 313 8.18 -31.90 -0.11
N GLY A 314 7.26 -31.68 -1.05
CA GLY A 314 6.57 -32.77 -1.74
C GLY A 314 7.28 -33.14 -3.05
N ASP A 315 7.47 -34.43 -3.30
CA ASP A 315 7.88 -34.96 -4.62
C ASP A 315 6.89 -34.57 -5.76
N ASP A 316 5.72 -34.02 -5.40
CA ASP A 316 4.70 -33.49 -6.30
C ASP A 316 4.91 -32.02 -6.69
N GLY A 317 6.03 -31.41 -6.28
CA GLY A 317 6.34 -30.00 -6.54
C GLY A 317 5.66 -29.04 -5.58
N SER A 318 5.31 -29.46 -4.36
CA SER A 318 4.80 -28.56 -3.32
C SER A 318 5.89 -28.08 -2.35
N PHE A 319 5.80 -26.81 -1.96
CA PHE A 319 6.61 -26.18 -0.92
C PHE A 319 5.69 -25.50 0.10
N THR A 320 5.76 -25.90 1.36
CA THR A 320 4.96 -25.32 2.45
C THR A 320 5.88 -24.63 3.47
N PHE A 321 5.52 -23.41 3.88
CA PHE A 321 6.26 -22.61 4.86
C PHE A 321 5.32 -21.85 5.81
N ASN A 322 5.79 -21.55 7.03
CA ASN A 322 5.16 -20.59 7.94
C ASN A 322 5.91 -19.28 7.90
N VAL A 323 5.23 -18.13 8.03
CA VAL A 323 5.91 -16.83 8.13
C VAL A 323 5.84 -16.32 9.56
N ASP A 324 6.99 -16.18 10.21
CA ASP A 324 7.06 -15.44 11.47
C ASP A 324 6.99 -13.94 11.16
N GLY A 325 5.76 -13.42 11.24
CA GLY A 325 5.35 -12.02 11.11
C GLY A 325 6.24 -11.10 10.29
N GLY A 326 5.88 -10.89 9.02
CA GLY A 326 6.32 -9.76 8.16
C GLY A 326 7.80 -9.68 7.78
N ASN A 327 8.72 -10.05 8.67
CA ASN A 327 10.17 -9.91 8.52
C ASN A 327 10.72 -10.87 7.46
N ALA A 328 10.22 -12.11 7.40
CA ALA A 328 10.67 -13.08 6.40
C ALA A 328 10.25 -12.70 4.96
N VAL A 329 9.07 -12.08 4.78
CA VAL A 329 8.62 -11.56 3.47
C VAL A 329 9.51 -10.42 2.99
N LYS A 330 10.03 -9.60 3.92
CA LYS A 330 10.88 -8.47 3.58
C LYS A 330 12.34 -8.87 3.32
N ALA A 331 12.88 -9.78 4.13
CA ALA A 331 14.20 -10.35 3.91
C ALA A 331 14.27 -11.24 2.66
N TYR A 332 13.17 -11.91 2.34
CA TYR A 332 13.04 -12.83 1.21
C TYR A 332 11.76 -12.48 0.43
N PRO A 333 11.78 -11.42 -0.39
CA PRO A 333 10.61 -11.03 -1.17
C PRO A 333 10.29 -12.05 -2.27
N GLU A 334 11.18 -13.01 -2.53
CA GLU A 334 11.01 -13.98 -3.60
C GLU A 334 11.31 -15.41 -3.12
N ILE A 335 10.55 -16.36 -3.65
CA ILE A 335 10.81 -17.80 -3.55
C ILE A 335 10.93 -18.34 -4.96
N CYS A 336 12.03 -19.02 -5.25
CA CYS A 336 12.35 -19.53 -6.57
C CYS A 336 12.24 -21.07 -6.58
N CYS A 337 11.71 -21.66 -7.65
CA CYS A 337 11.67 -23.10 -7.88
C CYS A 337 12.35 -23.44 -9.20
N ARG A 338 13.42 -24.23 -9.15
CA ARG A 338 14.05 -24.81 -10.34
C ARG A 338 13.41 -26.16 -10.62
N VAL A 339 12.98 -26.37 -11.86
CA VAL A 339 12.47 -27.66 -12.32
C VAL A 339 13.38 -28.20 -13.42
N THR A 340 13.84 -29.43 -13.24
CA THR A 340 14.75 -30.11 -14.19
C THR A 340 14.11 -31.41 -14.68
N ASP A 341 14.20 -31.69 -15.98
CA ASP A 341 13.73 -32.94 -16.58
C ASP A 341 14.84 -34.01 -16.68
N ASP A 342 14.50 -35.24 -17.07
CA ASP A 342 15.44 -36.38 -17.16
C ASP A 342 16.57 -36.19 -18.19
N GLU A 343 16.44 -35.20 -19.08
CA GLU A 343 17.43 -34.87 -20.11
C GLU A 343 18.23 -33.60 -19.79
N GLY A 344 18.00 -33.01 -18.60
CA GLY A 344 18.72 -31.84 -18.12
C GLY A 344 18.20 -30.52 -18.67
N ALA A 345 16.98 -30.47 -19.23
CA ALA A 345 16.32 -29.21 -19.50
C ALA A 345 15.83 -28.59 -18.18
N GLU A 346 16.02 -27.29 -18.01
CA GLU A 346 15.72 -26.58 -16.77
C GLU A 346 14.77 -25.39 -17.00
N VAL A 347 13.94 -25.11 -16.01
CA VAL A 347 13.10 -23.91 -15.96
C VAL A 347 13.05 -23.39 -14.52
N LEU A 348 13.19 -22.07 -14.36
CA LEU A 348 13.11 -21.40 -13.07
C LEU A 348 11.77 -20.66 -12.96
N VAL A 349 11.11 -20.78 -11.82
CA VAL A 349 9.87 -20.09 -11.50
C VAL A 349 10.05 -19.31 -10.23
N THR A 350 9.89 -18.00 -10.30
CA THR A 350 9.99 -17.10 -9.15
C THR A 350 8.60 -16.72 -8.68
N PHE A 351 8.41 -16.72 -7.36
CA PHE A 351 7.22 -16.31 -6.67
C PHE A 351 7.52 -15.10 -5.81
N GLU A 352 6.85 -13.98 -6.02
CA GLU A 352 6.96 -12.82 -5.14
C GLU A 352 6.09 -13.04 -3.90
N LEU A 353 6.64 -12.83 -2.71
CA LEU A 353 5.89 -12.87 -1.47
C LEU A 353 5.28 -11.49 -1.22
N GLU A 354 3.95 -11.42 -1.22
CA GLU A 354 3.23 -10.21 -0.84
C GLU A 354 2.56 -10.44 0.51
N TYR A 355 2.94 -9.64 1.50
CA TYR A 355 2.30 -9.72 2.80
C TYR A 355 0.90 -9.09 2.73
N MET A 356 -0.14 -9.90 2.93
CA MET A 356 -1.54 -9.46 2.88
C MET A 356 -1.91 -8.45 3.98
N GLY A 357 -1.01 -8.16 4.92
CA GLY A 357 -1.18 -7.08 5.89
C GLY A 357 -0.87 -5.68 5.35
N GLY A 358 -0.63 -5.52 4.04
CA GLY A 358 -0.30 -4.26 3.36
C GLY A 358 -1.46 -3.29 3.09
N GLY A 359 -2.53 -3.32 3.89
CA GLY A 359 -3.23 -2.06 4.17
C GLY A 359 -2.45 -1.40 5.29
N SER A 360 -2.01 -0.15 5.13
CA SER A 360 -1.28 0.51 6.21
C SER A 360 -2.06 0.33 7.50
N LEU A 361 -1.47 -0.36 8.48
CA LEU A 361 -2.10 -0.45 9.77
C LEU A 361 -2.37 0.99 10.20
N ASN A 362 -3.52 1.21 10.82
CA ASN A 362 -3.81 2.48 11.45
C ASN A 362 -4.11 3.67 10.53
N ASP A 363 -4.56 3.45 9.31
CA ASP A 363 -5.15 4.53 8.51
C ASP A 363 -6.27 5.23 9.28
N LEU A 364 -5.99 6.47 9.68
CA LEU A 364 -6.90 7.27 10.45
C LEU A 364 -7.71 8.13 9.48
N ALA A 365 -9.01 7.88 9.38
CA ALA A 365 -9.85 8.69 8.53
C ALA A 365 -9.77 10.16 8.96
N LYS A 366 -9.83 11.10 8.00
CA LYS A 366 -9.67 12.54 8.25
C LYS A 366 -10.53 13.10 9.39
N ASN A 367 -11.70 12.50 9.64
CA ASN A 367 -12.65 12.94 10.66
C ASN A 367 -12.63 12.07 11.93
N ASP A 368 -11.83 11.01 12.00
CA ASP A 368 -11.73 10.18 13.19
C ASP A 368 -10.96 10.90 14.29
N PHE A 369 -11.56 10.98 15.48
CA PHE A 369 -10.93 11.57 16.64
C PHE A 369 -9.70 10.76 17.05
N LEU A 370 -8.61 11.45 17.38
CA LEU A 370 -7.46 10.90 18.10
C LEU A 370 -6.91 11.93 19.08
N MET A 371 -6.71 11.50 20.33
CA MET A 371 -5.97 12.22 21.35
C MET A 371 -5.12 11.24 22.15
N TYR A 372 -3.82 11.51 22.29
CA TYR A 372 -2.97 10.78 23.24
C TYR A 372 -3.15 11.35 24.64
N VAL A 373 -3.21 10.46 25.63
CA VAL A 373 -3.36 10.85 27.04
C VAL A 373 -2.03 11.37 27.57
N GLU A 374 -1.99 12.65 27.97
CA GLU A 374 -0.83 13.30 28.59
C GLU A 374 -0.81 13.14 30.10
N ASP A 375 -1.95 13.40 30.75
CA ASP A 375 -2.11 13.31 32.21
C ASP A 375 -3.56 12.98 32.59
N ILE A 376 -3.75 12.41 33.78
CA ILE A 376 -5.04 11.93 34.28
C ILE A 376 -5.33 12.47 35.69
N PHE A 377 -6.51 13.05 35.84
CA PHE A 377 -6.98 13.63 37.10
C PHE A 377 -8.25 12.94 37.55
N TRP A 378 -8.40 12.74 38.86
CA TRP A 378 -9.69 12.40 39.44
C TRP A 378 -10.27 13.63 40.09
N ILE A 379 -11.51 13.95 39.77
CA ILE A 379 -12.23 15.05 40.39
C ILE A 379 -13.37 14.47 41.22
N GLU A 380 -13.35 14.74 42.52
CA GLU A 380 -14.42 14.33 43.45
C GLU A 380 -15.80 14.75 42.91
N ASP A 381 -16.76 13.83 42.98
CA ASP A 381 -18.14 13.97 42.50
C ASP A 381 -18.32 14.23 40.98
N ARG A 382 -17.23 14.23 40.18
CA ARG A 382 -17.30 14.36 38.71
C ARG A 382 -16.76 13.13 37.98
N GLY A 383 -15.65 12.57 38.44
CA GLY A 383 -15.00 11.40 37.83
C GLY A 383 -13.62 11.71 37.23
N LEU A 384 -13.18 10.84 36.32
CA LEU A 384 -11.85 10.89 35.72
C LEU A 384 -11.81 11.91 34.55
N VAL A 385 -10.79 12.76 34.55
CA VAL A 385 -10.46 13.65 33.43
C VAL A 385 -9.13 13.21 32.81
N ALA A 386 -9.13 12.89 31.52
CA ALA A 386 -7.92 12.70 30.72
C ALA A 386 -7.60 13.98 29.97
N THR A 387 -6.35 14.41 30.00
CA THR A 387 -5.88 15.62 29.31
C THR A 387 -4.98 15.25 28.15
N GLY A 388 -5.00 16.07 27.10
CA GLY A 388 -4.14 15.92 25.94
C GLY A 388 -4.48 16.91 24.84
N ARG A 389 -3.71 16.83 23.76
CA ARG A 389 -3.95 17.58 22.53
C ARG A 389 -4.70 16.72 21.51
N VAL A 390 -5.73 17.28 20.89
CA VAL A 390 -6.43 16.61 19.78
C VAL A 390 -5.49 16.58 18.57
N GLU A 391 -5.13 15.38 18.13
CA GLU A 391 -4.18 15.16 17.04
C GLU A 391 -4.89 15.01 15.69
N ASN A 392 -6.10 14.45 15.67
CA ASN A 392 -6.89 14.27 14.46
C ASN A 392 -8.40 14.34 14.74
N GLY A 393 -9.16 14.67 13.71
CA GLY A 393 -10.62 14.68 13.74
C GLY A 393 -11.21 15.67 14.75
N LYS A 394 -12.40 15.33 15.23
CA LYS A 394 -13.19 16.12 16.18
C LYS A 394 -13.85 15.22 17.20
N VAL A 395 -14.06 15.72 18.42
CA VAL A 395 -14.83 15.02 19.46
C VAL A 395 -15.92 15.93 20.00
N TYR A 396 -17.10 15.35 20.23
CA TYR A 396 -18.25 16.02 20.81
C TYR A 396 -18.54 15.49 22.21
N LYS A 397 -19.11 16.37 23.04
CA LYS A 397 -19.70 15.94 24.30
C LYS A 397 -20.82 14.93 24.02
N GLY A 398 -20.76 13.79 24.69
CA GLY A 398 -21.67 12.67 24.55
C GLY A 398 -21.16 11.55 23.64
N ASP A 399 -20.04 11.75 22.96
CA ASP A 399 -19.47 10.73 22.09
C ASP A 399 -19.06 9.48 22.87
N LYS A 400 -19.31 8.33 22.24
CA LYS A 400 -18.77 7.05 22.68
C LYS A 400 -17.52 6.76 21.86
N ILE A 401 -16.40 6.71 22.55
CA ILE A 401 -15.07 6.56 21.96
C ILE A 401 -14.40 5.33 22.55
N LYS A 402 -13.25 4.95 21.99
CA LYS A 402 -12.45 3.83 22.43
C LYS A 402 -11.17 4.34 23.09
N LEU A 403 -10.84 3.78 24.25
CA LEU A 403 -9.53 3.86 24.89
C LEU A 403 -8.70 2.67 24.42
N LEU A 404 -7.54 2.95 23.85
CA LEU A 404 -6.53 1.99 23.43
C LEU A 404 -5.35 2.03 24.40
N ARG A 405 -4.94 0.86 24.89
CA ARG A 405 -3.88 0.71 25.89
C ARG A 405 -2.67 -0.01 25.31
N ALA A 406 -1.48 0.29 25.82
CA ALA A 406 -0.22 -0.26 25.31
C ALA A 406 -0.14 -1.80 25.38
N ASP A 407 -0.93 -2.43 26.27
CA ASP A 407 -1.07 -3.89 26.37
C ASP A 407 -2.00 -4.50 25.31
N GLY A 408 -2.43 -3.72 24.32
CA GLY A 408 -3.36 -4.11 23.27
C GLY A 408 -4.82 -4.17 23.70
N SER A 409 -5.13 -3.94 24.98
CA SER A 409 -6.51 -3.96 25.46
C SER A 409 -7.28 -2.70 25.10
N GLU A 410 -8.56 -2.87 24.79
CA GLU A 410 -9.46 -1.81 24.38
C GLU A 410 -10.62 -1.65 25.36
N LYS A 411 -11.05 -0.41 25.62
CA LYS A 411 -12.25 -0.12 26.42
C LYS A 411 -13.10 0.96 25.78
N LYS A 412 -14.42 0.72 25.70
CA LYS A 412 -15.37 1.77 25.32
C LYS A 412 -15.59 2.72 26.48
N VAL A 413 -15.55 4.01 26.19
CA VAL A 413 -15.74 5.09 27.16
C VAL A 413 -16.66 6.15 26.58
N THR A 414 -17.26 6.98 27.44
CA THR A 414 -18.11 8.10 26.99
C THR A 414 -17.52 9.43 27.41
N VAL A 415 -17.54 10.42 26.51
CA VAL A 415 -17.10 11.79 26.78
C VAL A 415 -18.24 12.56 27.44
N GLU A 416 -18.23 12.63 28.77
CA GLU A 416 -19.28 13.31 29.55
C GLU A 416 -19.14 14.83 29.50
N GLY A 417 -17.96 15.33 29.21
CA GLY A 417 -17.68 16.76 29.12
C GLY A 417 -16.32 17.06 28.53
N ILE A 418 -16.22 18.22 27.90
CA ILE A 418 -14.99 18.75 27.31
C ILE A 418 -14.70 20.07 28.01
N GLU A 419 -13.51 20.23 28.57
CA GLU A 419 -13.08 21.45 29.24
C GLU A 419 -11.82 22.04 28.58
N MET A 420 -11.87 23.34 28.25
CA MET A 420 -10.74 24.12 27.75
C MET A 420 -10.64 25.42 28.53
N PHE A 421 -9.47 25.73 29.10
CA PHE A 421 -9.23 26.99 29.84
C PHE A 421 -10.31 27.35 30.88
N LYS A 422 -10.79 26.38 31.66
CA LYS A 422 -11.87 26.52 32.66
C LYS A 422 -13.25 26.83 32.07
N LYS A 423 -13.47 26.53 30.81
CA LYS A 423 -14.78 26.64 30.14
C LYS A 423 -15.20 25.27 29.61
N MET A 424 -16.48 24.97 29.78
CA MET A 424 -17.09 23.79 29.16
C MET A 424 -17.33 24.08 27.68
N MET A 425 -17.03 23.08 26.85
CA MET A 425 -17.21 23.11 25.42
C MET A 425 -18.15 21.98 25.00
N ASP A 426 -18.82 22.16 23.86
CA ASP A 426 -19.66 21.12 23.26
C ASP A 426 -18.85 20.23 22.28
N GLU A 427 -17.73 20.74 21.75
CA GLU A 427 -16.83 20.05 20.83
C GLU A 427 -15.36 20.49 21.02
N ALA A 428 -14.42 19.72 20.48
CA ALA A 428 -13.01 20.07 20.34
C ALA A 428 -12.43 19.56 19.02
N ASP A 429 -11.51 20.34 18.44
CA ASP A 429 -10.94 20.12 17.11
C ASP A 429 -9.42 19.89 17.16
N VAL A 430 -8.85 19.41 16.05
CA VAL A 430 -7.40 19.27 15.87
C VAL A 430 -6.65 20.51 16.34
N GLY A 431 -5.68 20.28 17.24
CA GLY A 431 -4.83 21.31 17.81
C GLY A 431 -5.27 21.83 19.17
N ASP A 432 -6.50 21.55 19.60
CA ASP A 432 -7.00 21.96 20.91
C ASP A 432 -6.35 21.15 22.04
N ASN A 433 -5.96 21.84 23.11
CA ASN A 433 -5.55 21.21 24.36
C ASN A 433 -6.77 21.14 25.28
N VAL A 434 -7.23 19.92 25.57
CA VAL A 434 -8.52 19.68 26.23
C VAL A 434 -8.37 18.77 27.44
N GLY A 435 -9.29 18.92 28.38
CA GLY A 435 -9.59 17.91 29.40
C GLY A 435 -10.91 17.23 29.07
N LEU A 436 -10.89 15.93 28.84
CA LEU A 436 -12.08 15.11 28.62
C LEU A 436 -12.50 14.45 29.92
N LEU A 437 -13.70 14.75 30.40
CA LEU A 437 -14.34 14.00 31.48
C LEU A 437 -14.87 12.68 30.91
N ILE A 438 -14.37 11.55 31.42
CA ILE A 438 -14.59 10.23 30.84
C ILE A 438 -15.31 9.32 31.84
N SER A 439 -16.36 8.65 31.37
CA SER A 439 -17.05 7.57 32.09
C SER A 439 -16.79 6.21 31.45
N GLY A 440 -16.97 5.13 32.23
CA GLY A 440 -16.78 3.74 31.75
C GLY A 440 -15.46 3.08 32.19
N LEU A 441 -14.64 3.76 33.00
CA LEU A 441 -13.36 3.24 33.51
C LEU A 441 -13.38 2.81 34.98
N GLY A 442 -14.52 2.96 35.66
CA GLY A 442 -14.70 2.65 37.09
C GLY A 442 -15.43 3.78 37.81
N ASP A 443 -15.97 3.49 38.99
CA ASP A 443 -16.73 4.45 39.80
C ASP A 443 -15.87 5.10 40.91
N THR A 444 -14.65 4.58 41.09
CA THR A 444 -13.68 5.07 42.07
C THR A 444 -12.39 5.54 41.40
N ASN A 445 -11.64 6.40 42.10
CA ASN A 445 -10.34 6.89 41.66
C ASN A 445 -9.36 5.73 41.39
N GLU A 446 -9.32 4.75 42.29
CA GLU A 446 -8.43 3.60 42.19
C GLU A 446 -8.77 2.71 40.98
N GLU A 447 -10.05 2.45 40.73
CA GLU A 447 -10.49 1.68 39.57
C GLU A 447 -10.21 2.41 38.26
N ALA A 448 -10.55 3.70 38.18
CA ALA A 448 -10.37 4.48 36.96
C ALA A 448 -8.89 4.58 36.56
N LYS A 449 -8.01 4.92 37.52
CA LYS A 449 -6.57 5.05 37.26
C LYS A 449 -5.86 3.73 36.96
N ALA A 450 -6.45 2.58 37.32
CA ALA A 450 -5.90 1.28 36.93
C ALA A 450 -6.16 0.94 35.44
N ASN A 451 -7.07 1.67 34.79
CA ASN A 451 -7.55 1.38 33.44
C ASN A 451 -7.04 2.34 32.37
N ILE A 452 -6.36 3.41 32.75
CA ILE A 452 -5.88 4.46 31.85
C ILE A 452 -4.60 5.07 32.39
N GLU A 453 -3.67 5.35 31.51
CA GLU A 453 -2.39 5.96 31.83
C GLU A 453 -1.89 6.84 30.67
N ARG A 454 -0.84 7.61 30.94
CA ARG A 454 -0.16 8.42 29.92
C ARG A 454 0.35 7.53 28.78
N GLY A 455 0.21 7.99 27.54
CA GLY A 455 0.60 7.24 26.34
C GLY A 455 -0.50 6.34 25.76
N ASN A 456 -1.58 6.10 26.52
CA ASN A 456 -2.80 5.52 25.93
C ASN A 456 -3.40 6.48 24.90
N ALA A 457 -4.21 5.96 23.98
CA ALA A 457 -4.88 6.75 22.95
C ALA A 457 -6.40 6.69 23.13
N LEU A 458 -7.06 7.84 22.99
CA LEU A 458 -8.51 7.97 22.91
C LEU A 458 -8.88 8.24 21.46
N VAL A 459 -9.72 7.38 20.88
CA VAL A 459 -10.03 7.42 19.44
C VAL A 459 -11.50 7.18 19.16
N SER A 460 -11.98 7.62 17.98
CA SER A 460 -13.30 7.21 17.48
C SER A 460 -13.50 5.70 17.59
N ASP A 461 -14.71 5.25 17.93
CA ASP A 461 -15.02 3.82 18.13
C ASP A 461 -14.75 2.95 16.88
N ASN A 462 -14.85 3.55 15.69
CA ASN A 462 -14.59 2.93 14.38
C ASN A 462 -13.14 3.07 13.90
N ALA A 463 -12.26 3.77 14.64
CA ALA A 463 -10.89 3.97 14.22
C ALA A 463 -10.12 2.64 14.23
N GLY A 464 -9.45 2.35 13.11
CA GLY A 464 -8.63 1.14 12.91
C GLY A 464 -7.24 1.21 13.53
N LEU A 465 -7.05 2.03 14.57
CA LEU A 465 -5.76 2.23 15.25
C LEU A 465 -5.45 1.06 16.20
N THR A 466 -4.28 0.45 16.04
CA THR A 466 -3.72 -0.70 16.77
C THR A 466 -2.28 -0.40 17.18
N GLY A 467 -1.74 -1.21 18.10
CA GLY A 467 -0.34 -1.08 18.55
C GLY A 467 0.66 -1.42 17.44
N VAL A 468 1.64 -0.54 17.24
CA VAL A 468 2.73 -0.64 16.26
C VAL A 468 4.01 -1.03 17.00
N GLN A 469 4.74 -2.02 16.48
CA GLN A 469 6.04 -2.44 17.02
C GLN A 469 7.20 -2.11 16.07
N SER A 470 6.96 -1.95 14.78
CA SER A 470 7.98 -1.44 13.85
C SER A 470 7.38 -0.51 12.81
N MET A 471 8.21 0.36 12.24
CA MET A 471 7.79 1.34 11.25
C MET A 471 8.92 1.66 10.27
N VAL A 472 8.53 2.07 9.06
CA VAL A 472 9.42 2.63 8.05
C VAL A 472 9.19 4.13 8.00
N VAL A 473 10.28 4.90 8.01
CA VAL A 473 10.22 6.37 8.14
C VAL A 473 11.18 7.07 7.20
N ASN A 474 10.82 8.31 6.83
CA ASN A 474 11.79 9.27 6.31
C ASN A 474 12.40 10.01 7.49
N LEU A 475 13.71 9.88 7.70
CA LEU A 475 14.44 10.39 8.86
C LEU A 475 15.34 11.57 8.47
N ARG A 476 15.17 12.72 9.11
CA ARG A 476 16.09 13.85 9.02
C ARG A 476 16.90 14.00 10.30
N VAL A 477 18.21 13.89 10.19
CA VAL A 477 19.14 14.02 11.31
C VAL A 477 19.54 15.47 11.52
N TYR A 478 19.33 15.99 12.72
CA TYR A 478 19.63 17.39 13.02
C TYR A 478 21.14 17.66 13.08
N SER A 479 21.52 18.83 12.57
CA SER A 479 22.87 19.37 12.71
C SER A 479 23.19 19.70 14.16
N LYS A 480 24.48 19.89 14.47
CA LYS A 480 24.91 20.36 15.79
C LYS A 480 24.30 21.72 16.16
N GLU A 481 24.17 22.61 15.19
CA GLU A 481 23.60 23.96 15.34
C GLU A 481 22.10 23.92 15.59
N GLU A 482 21.39 22.94 15.02
CA GLU A 482 19.98 22.65 15.29
C GLU A 482 19.78 21.95 16.65
N GLY A 483 20.87 21.64 17.35
CA GLY A 483 20.84 20.95 18.63
C GLY A 483 20.87 19.43 18.52
N GLY A 484 21.23 18.86 17.37
CA GLY A 484 21.50 17.44 17.16
C GLY A 484 22.92 17.00 17.54
N ARG A 485 23.33 15.81 17.07
CA ARG A 485 24.64 15.24 17.40
C ARG A 485 25.77 15.96 16.66
N SER A 486 26.99 15.87 17.19
CA SER A 486 28.20 16.35 16.51
C SER A 486 28.87 15.31 15.63
N THR A 487 28.50 14.03 15.81
CA THR A 487 28.99 12.87 15.07
C THR A 487 27.79 12.02 14.69
N GLY A 488 27.94 11.16 13.69
CA GLY A 488 26.88 10.25 13.30
C GLY A 488 26.57 9.19 14.34
N PHE A 489 25.65 8.30 13.97
CA PHE A 489 25.27 7.11 14.73
C PHE A 489 25.03 5.94 13.78
N SER A 490 25.19 4.71 14.25
CA SER A 490 25.06 3.54 13.39
C SER A 490 23.60 3.29 12.98
N GLY A 491 23.40 2.91 11.72
CA GLY A 491 22.14 2.40 11.17
C GLY A 491 22.12 0.87 11.07
N ASP A 492 22.90 0.18 11.90
CA ASP A 492 23.08 -1.28 11.83
C ASP A 492 22.14 -2.06 12.77
N GLY A 493 21.10 -1.40 13.28
CA GLY A 493 20.18 -1.98 14.27
C GLY A 493 20.72 -2.01 15.70
N THR A 494 22.01 -1.70 15.93
CA THR A 494 22.59 -1.73 17.30
C THR A 494 22.36 -0.42 18.06
N TYR A 495 22.15 0.68 17.34
CA TYR A 495 21.85 1.97 17.94
C TYR A 495 20.40 2.02 18.42
N MET A 496 20.21 2.30 19.72
CA MET A 496 18.90 2.28 20.39
C MET A 496 18.54 3.63 21.05
N PRO A 497 18.12 4.63 20.27
CA PRO A 497 17.62 5.90 20.81
C PRO A 497 16.22 5.75 21.44
N GLN A 498 15.74 6.86 22.01
CA GLN A 498 14.34 6.99 22.41
C GLN A 498 13.51 7.58 21.26
N LEU A 499 12.53 6.81 20.81
CA LEU A 499 11.48 7.19 19.89
C LEU A 499 10.39 7.97 20.64
N TYR A 500 10.21 9.25 20.32
CA TYR A 500 9.15 10.07 20.90
C TYR A 500 7.99 10.22 19.93
N ILE A 501 6.86 9.60 20.29
CA ILE A 501 5.59 9.65 19.54
C ILE A 501 4.45 9.90 20.52
N GLY A 502 3.54 10.80 20.14
CA GLY A 502 2.42 11.20 20.98
C GLY A 502 2.92 11.88 22.24
N THR A 503 2.92 11.16 23.36
CA THR A 503 3.24 11.70 24.69
C THR A 503 4.36 10.96 25.41
N CYS A 504 4.92 9.91 24.80
CA CYS A 504 5.82 8.96 25.45
C CYS A 504 7.10 8.72 24.65
N ASP A 505 8.15 8.34 25.37
CA ASP A 505 9.43 7.89 24.84
C ASP A 505 9.44 6.35 24.85
N TYR A 506 9.80 5.74 23.72
CA TYR A 506 9.90 4.29 23.51
C TYR A 506 11.31 3.92 23.07
N THR A 507 11.84 2.78 23.49
CA THR A 507 13.17 2.36 23.01
C THR A 507 13.04 1.59 21.70
N ALA A 508 13.68 2.10 20.64
CA ALA A 508 13.67 1.48 19.32
C ALA A 508 15.09 1.33 18.76
N SER A 509 15.37 0.27 18.02
CA SER A 509 16.57 0.17 17.17
C SER A 509 16.38 1.00 15.89
N VAL A 510 17.50 1.48 15.34
CA VAL A 510 17.55 2.18 14.06
C VAL A 510 18.32 1.33 13.06
N GLU A 511 17.68 0.96 11.97
CA GLU A 511 18.26 0.18 10.89
C GLU A 511 18.07 0.92 9.56
N TYR A 512 19.14 1.05 8.79
CA TYR A 512 19.15 1.71 7.50
C TYR A 512 20.07 0.92 6.58
N GLU A 513 19.50 0.49 5.46
CA GLU A 513 20.24 -0.22 4.42
C GLU A 513 20.46 0.73 3.26
N GLU A 514 21.74 0.89 2.89
CA GLU A 514 22.10 1.54 1.64
C GLU A 514 22.53 0.46 0.64
N TYR A 515 22.03 0.57 -0.57
CA TYR A 515 22.32 -0.36 -1.65
C TYR A 515 23.35 0.27 -2.58
N ASP A 516 24.41 -0.45 -2.89
CA ASP A 516 25.37 0.01 -3.89
C ASP A 516 24.80 -0.10 -5.32
N GLU A 517 25.58 0.31 -6.33
CA GLU A 517 25.18 0.26 -7.74
C GLU A 517 24.90 -1.18 -8.24
N GLU A 518 25.42 -2.17 -7.53
CA GLU A 518 25.27 -3.59 -7.79
C GLU A 518 24.01 -4.13 -7.10
N GLY A 519 23.50 -3.43 -6.09
CA GLY A 519 22.28 -3.73 -5.36
C GLY A 519 22.54 -4.55 -4.11
N ASP A 520 23.79 -4.62 -3.64
CA ASP A 520 24.17 -5.26 -2.40
C ASP A 520 23.92 -4.28 -1.24
N ALA A 521 23.18 -4.73 -0.23
CA ALA A 521 22.94 -3.96 0.99
C ALA A 521 24.20 -3.94 1.84
N TRP A 522 24.71 -2.74 2.12
CA TRP A 522 25.71 -2.55 3.16
C TRP A 522 25.03 -1.96 4.40
N ILE A 523 24.99 -2.74 5.47
CA ILE A 523 24.36 -2.39 6.76
C ILE A 523 25.23 -1.39 7.56
N GLU A 524 26.49 -1.19 7.14
CA GLU A 524 27.43 -0.28 7.82
C GLU A 524 27.34 1.17 7.32
N THR A 525 26.17 1.80 7.48
CA THR A 525 26.04 3.25 7.27
C THR A 525 25.99 3.98 8.61
N GLU A 526 26.93 4.91 8.81
CA GLU A 526 26.86 5.88 9.89
C GLU A 526 25.98 7.05 9.44
N LEU A 527 24.79 7.19 10.03
CA LEU A 527 23.86 8.27 9.73
C LEU A 527 24.41 9.59 10.26
N GLN A 528 24.69 10.52 9.34
CA GLN A 528 25.40 11.77 9.60
C GLN A 528 24.46 12.93 9.98
N PRO A 529 24.91 13.86 10.85
CA PRO A 529 24.18 15.09 11.12
C PRO A 529 23.97 15.94 9.85
N SER A 530 22.79 16.54 9.71
CA SER A 530 22.36 17.37 8.56
C SER A 530 21.98 16.58 7.30
N GLU A 531 21.90 15.26 7.37
CA GLU A 531 21.44 14.41 6.26
C GLU A 531 19.99 13.95 6.46
N THR A 532 19.39 13.49 5.37
CA THR A 532 18.06 12.88 5.35
C THR A 532 18.17 11.51 4.70
N TYR A 533 17.52 10.54 5.31
CA TYR A 533 17.51 9.14 4.90
C TYR A 533 16.06 8.72 4.65
N GLU A 534 15.82 8.09 3.53
CA GLU A 534 14.51 7.53 3.19
C GLU A 534 14.46 6.06 3.61
N SER A 535 13.27 5.58 3.94
CA SER A 535 13.04 4.15 4.27
C SER A 535 13.87 3.62 5.45
N VAL A 536 14.10 4.43 6.48
CA VAL A 536 14.75 3.99 7.73
C VAL A 536 13.80 3.14 8.54
N TRP A 537 14.29 2.02 9.04
CA TRP A 537 13.58 1.12 9.91
C TRP A 537 13.74 1.48 11.38
N LEU A 538 12.61 1.62 12.07
CA LEU A 538 12.57 1.79 13.52
C LEU A 538 11.79 0.62 14.13
N THR A 539 12.45 -0.17 15.00
CA THR A 539 11.84 -1.34 15.65
C THR A 539 11.85 -1.19 17.16
N LEU A 540 10.67 -1.16 17.77
CA LEU A 540 10.49 -1.09 19.22
C LEU A 540 10.90 -2.41 19.88
N THR A 541 11.65 -2.31 20.97
CA THR A 541 12.27 -3.49 21.60
C THR A 541 11.33 -4.32 22.46
N ASN A 542 10.40 -3.70 23.21
CA ASN A 542 9.50 -4.40 24.15
C ASN A 542 8.14 -3.73 24.31
N ASP A 543 7.82 -2.76 23.45
CA ASP A 543 6.64 -1.92 23.59
C ASP A 543 5.89 -1.84 22.26
N SER A 544 4.62 -1.44 22.35
CA SER A 544 3.85 -0.99 21.19
C SER A 544 3.47 0.48 21.34
N VAL A 545 3.38 1.17 20.21
CA VAL A 545 2.96 2.57 20.14
C VAL A 545 1.78 2.73 19.20
N PHE A 546 0.84 3.62 19.50
CA PHE A 546 -0.21 3.96 18.55
C PHE A 546 0.32 5.02 17.58
N ALA A 547 0.51 4.65 16.31
CA ALA A 547 1.05 5.52 15.28
C ALA A 547 0.39 5.21 13.93
N TYR A 548 0.42 6.16 13.00
CA TYR A 548 -0.21 6.07 11.68
C TYR A 548 0.67 6.76 10.63
N PRO A 549 0.55 6.41 9.35
CA PRO A 549 1.28 7.07 8.27
C PRO A 549 1.09 8.59 8.23
N GLY A 550 2.13 9.32 7.85
CA GLY A 550 2.18 10.78 7.85
C GLY A 550 2.34 11.41 9.23
N LYS A 551 2.33 10.61 10.32
CA LYS A 551 2.62 11.13 11.65
C LYS A 551 4.10 11.50 11.77
N ILE A 552 4.37 12.67 12.34
CA ILE A 552 5.71 13.10 12.71
C ILE A 552 6.07 12.59 14.11
N GLY A 553 7.28 12.07 14.26
CA GLY A 553 7.89 11.76 15.55
C GLY A 553 9.36 12.18 15.61
N TYR A 554 10.03 11.85 16.72
CA TYR A 554 11.39 12.32 16.97
C TYR A 554 12.28 11.23 17.57
N LEU A 555 13.54 11.18 17.19
CA LEU A 555 14.57 10.41 17.91
C LEU A 555 15.23 11.29 18.96
N ARG A 556 15.43 10.75 20.15
CA ARG A 556 15.94 11.47 21.32
C ARG A 556 17.00 10.68 22.07
N GLU A 557 17.96 11.41 22.64
CA GLU A 557 18.95 10.89 23.58
C GLU A 557 18.87 11.68 24.89
N GLY A 558 18.51 11.02 26.00
CA GLY A 558 18.42 11.69 27.30
C GLY A 558 17.50 12.91 27.31
N GLY A 559 16.41 12.87 26.52
CA GLY A 559 15.43 13.95 26.39
C GLY A 559 15.78 15.04 25.35
N ARG A 560 16.99 14.99 24.75
CA ARG A 560 17.40 15.88 23.67
C ARG A 560 16.99 15.29 22.32
N THR A 561 16.27 16.05 21.49
CA THR A 561 15.95 15.64 20.11
C THR A 561 17.18 15.69 19.22
N ILE A 562 17.42 14.61 18.48
CA ILE A 562 18.56 14.45 17.58
C ILE A 562 18.15 14.25 16.11
N ALA A 563 16.91 13.84 15.86
CA ALA A 563 16.34 13.69 14.53
C ALA A 563 14.81 13.82 14.58
N GLU A 564 14.22 14.18 13.46
CA GLU A 564 12.78 14.11 13.20
C GLU A 564 12.50 13.07 12.13
N PHE A 565 11.32 12.44 12.17
CA PHE A 565 10.92 11.53 11.12
C PHE A 565 9.43 11.63 10.79
N GLU A 566 9.12 11.33 9.54
CA GLU A 566 7.76 11.10 9.05
C GLU A 566 7.53 9.60 8.84
N ILE A 567 6.47 9.06 9.43
CA ILE A 567 6.10 7.66 9.28
C ILE A 567 5.53 7.41 7.90
N ILE A 568 6.11 6.47 7.15
CA ILE A 568 5.64 6.05 5.83
C ILE A 568 4.71 4.84 5.98
N GLU A 569 5.16 3.84 6.73
CA GLU A 569 4.42 2.60 6.98
C GLU A 569 4.59 2.13 8.43
N VAL A 570 3.60 1.40 8.94
CA VAL A 570 3.60 0.85 10.30
C VAL A 570 3.26 -0.63 10.30
N PHE A 571 3.86 -1.37 11.23
CA PHE A 571 3.72 -2.82 11.38
C PHE A 571 3.37 -3.18 12.82
N ALA A 572 2.35 -4.01 12.99
CA ALA A 572 1.96 -4.53 14.29
C ALA A 572 3.00 -5.55 14.77
N GLY A 573 3.18 -5.59 16.09
CA GLY A 573 4.01 -6.62 16.72
C GLY A 573 3.37 -8.00 16.68
N VAL A 574 4.19 -9.03 16.47
CA VAL A 574 3.79 -10.40 16.75
C VAL A 574 3.87 -10.59 18.26
N GLY A 575 2.72 -10.70 18.91
CA GLY A 575 2.62 -11.04 20.34
C GLY A 575 2.92 -12.50 20.62
#